data_AF-A0AAW9QK78-F1
#
_entry.id   AF-A0AAW9QK78-F1
#
_cell.length_a   1.000
_cell.length_b   1.000
_cell.length_c   1.000
_cell.angle_alpha   90.00
_cell.angle_beta   90.00
_cell.angle_gamma   90.00
#
_symmetry.space_group_name_H-M   'P 1'
#
loop_
_entity.id
_entity.type
_entity.pdbx_description
1 polymer ?
#
loop_
_entity_poly.entity_id
_entity_poly.type
_entity_poly.pdbx_seq_one_letter_code
_entity_poly.pdbx_strand_id
1 'polypeptide(L)'
;MSAPHRKELIEVGYFLSRLGIQEPPPQLNARTWKEAYSKFYGTFGSSTTVDEFYNILKNLRDHFDGYLDNTRTGWMENGSPQQLSPLNQEVFDELQKLSDAELWERLRFYSINSYDEKLAKEKNERVKVSQANFFSSEFSGEKLLSKRGSVVIDVKHGFVVDALKNFLEKANPSAFLYNTQKIDLAYEENGILQRIYEVKTSLDTTSIYTAVGQLFMHTAGANQVSKFIVLPGPVESKELIDCLTMLNIEILWFTVQDNSCKFQPHS
;
A
#
# COMPACT_ATOMS: atom_id res chain seq x y z
N MET A 1 -2.91 -18.81 16.19
CA MET A 1 -3.52 -17.59 15.62
C MET A 1 -2.84 -17.34 14.29
N SER A 2 -3.55 -17.43 13.16
CA SER A 2 -2.94 -17.23 11.83
C SER A 2 -2.60 -15.77 11.65
N ALA A 3 -1.38 -15.46 11.22
CA ALA A 3 -1.01 -14.11 10.83
C ALA A 3 -2.02 -13.63 9.76
N PRO A 4 -2.61 -12.44 9.90
CA PRO A 4 -3.46 -11.87 8.85
C PRO A 4 -2.64 -11.85 7.54
N HIS A 5 -3.28 -12.27 6.44
CA HIS A 5 -2.70 -12.33 5.09
C HIS A 5 -1.75 -13.50 4.75
N ARG A 6 -1.74 -14.58 5.55
CA ARG A 6 -0.86 -15.73 5.28
C ARG A 6 -1.17 -16.44 3.95
N LYS A 7 -2.44 -16.57 3.54
CA LYS A 7 -2.83 -17.25 2.31
C LYS A 7 -2.43 -16.41 1.09
N GLU A 8 -2.74 -15.12 1.13
CA GLU A 8 -2.47 -14.12 0.11
C GLU A 8 -0.96 -13.99 -0.19
N LEU A 9 -0.12 -14.05 0.84
CA LEU A 9 1.34 -14.08 0.65
C LEU A 9 1.82 -15.35 -0.08
N ILE A 10 1.17 -16.49 0.15
CA ILE A 10 1.45 -17.75 -0.56
C ILE A 10 0.96 -17.65 -2.01
N GLU A 11 -0.18 -17.03 -2.27
CA GLU A 11 -0.69 -16.74 -3.62
C GLU A 11 0.30 -15.89 -4.43
N VAL A 12 0.93 -14.88 -3.79
CA VAL A 12 2.02 -14.10 -4.41
C VAL A 12 3.21 -14.99 -4.76
N GLY A 13 3.61 -15.92 -3.88
CA GLY A 13 4.66 -16.89 -4.16
C GLY A 13 4.37 -17.75 -5.39
N TYR A 14 3.13 -18.26 -5.50
CA TYR A 14 2.67 -19.01 -6.68
C TYR A 14 2.73 -18.17 -7.96
N PHE A 15 2.23 -16.94 -7.92
CA PHE A 15 2.28 -16.02 -9.07
C PHE A 15 3.71 -15.73 -9.53
N LEU A 16 4.62 -15.46 -8.58
CA LEU A 16 6.03 -15.22 -8.88
C LEU A 16 6.70 -16.44 -9.51
N SER A 17 6.31 -17.66 -9.14
CA SER A 17 6.82 -18.91 -9.71
C SER A 17 6.25 -19.18 -11.10
N ARG A 18 4.95 -18.99 -11.30
CA ARG A 18 4.27 -19.27 -12.57
C ARG A 18 4.59 -18.26 -13.67
N LEU A 19 4.56 -16.96 -13.35
CA LEU A 19 4.72 -15.90 -14.34
C LEU A 19 6.15 -15.36 -14.41
N GLY A 20 7.03 -15.78 -13.50
CA GLY A 20 8.43 -15.35 -13.46
C GLY A 20 9.38 -16.53 -13.48
N ILE A 21 10.02 -16.77 -14.62
CA ILE A 21 10.94 -17.90 -14.84
C ILE A 21 12.39 -17.43 -14.67
N GLN A 22 12.98 -16.88 -15.72
CA GLN A 22 14.32 -16.26 -15.65
C GLN A 22 14.22 -14.81 -15.18
N GLU A 23 13.28 -14.06 -15.77
CA GLU A 23 12.97 -12.68 -15.44
C GLU A 23 11.74 -12.58 -14.52
N PRO A 24 11.60 -11.47 -13.76
CA PRO A 24 10.40 -11.23 -12.97
C PRO A 24 9.13 -11.14 -13.84
N PRO A 25 7.94 -11.39 -13.27
CA PRO A 25 6.68 -11.23 -14.00
C PRO A 25 6.56 -9.84 -14.63
N PRO A 26 6.28 -9.74 -15.95
CA PRO A 26 6.24 -8.47 -16.67
C PRO A 26 5.18 -7.51 -16.12
N GLN A 27 4.11 -8.05 -15.53
CA GLN A 27 3.04 -7.29 -14.89
C GLN A 27 3.52 -6.40 -13.74
N LEU A 28 4.63 -6.76 -13.10
CA LEU A 28 5.24 -5.97 -12.02
C LEU A 28 6.11 -4.82 -12.52
N ASN A 29 6.39 -4.77 -13.83
CA ASN A 29 7.30 -3.79 -14.45
C ASN A 29 8.62 -3.62 -13.65
N ALA A 30 9.20 -4.75 -13.24
CA ALA A 30 10.40 -4.80 -12.41
C ALA A 30 11.60 -5.29 -13.23
N ARG A 31 12.74 -4.62 -13.10
CA ARG A 31 13.99 -4.99 -13.81
C ARG A 31 14.79 -6.07 -13.11
N THR A 32 14.53 -6.28 -11.82
CA THR A 32 15.22 -7.27 -11.00
C THR A 32 14.26 -8.00 -10.08
N TRP A 33 14.61 -9.21 -9.66
CA TRP A 33 13.85 -9.97 -8.66
C TRP A 33 13.72 -9.24 -7.33
N LYS A 34 14.74 -8.47 -6.94
CA LYS A 34 14.70 -7.64 -5.72
C LYS A 34 13.65 -6.53 -5.82
N GLU A 35 13.55 -5.91 -6.99
CA GLU A 35 12.51 -4.91 -7.26
C GLU A 35 11.12 -5.54 -7.33
N ALA A 36 10.99 -6.74 -7.93
CA ALA A 36 9.72 -7.45 -8.01
C ALA A 36 9.17 -7.82 -6.62
N TYR A 37 10.03 -8.32 -5.73
CA TYR A 37 9.64 -8.66 -4.37
C TYR A 37 9.30 -7.41 -3.54
N SER A 38 10.01 -6.29 -3.74
CA SER A 38 9.72 -5.06 -3.00
C SER A 38 8.35 -4.47 -3.30
N LYS A 39 7.75 -4.74 -4.48
CA LYS A 39 6.37 -4.33 -4.80
C LYS A 39 5.35 -4.84 -3.79
N PHE A 40 5.60 -5.98 -3.14
CA PHE A 40 4.68 -6.58 -2.18
C PHE A 40 5.03 -6.27 -0.71
N TYR A 41 6.18 -5.62 -0.47
CA TYR A 41 6.70 -5.41 0.88
C TYR A 41 5.83 -4.47 1.71
N GLY A 42 5.21 -3.44 1.10
CA GLY A 42 4.31 -2.55 1.83
C GLY A 42 3.04 -3.25 2.33
N THR A 43 2.61 -4.31 1.65
CA THR A 43 1.40 -5.08 1.98
C THR A 43 1.68 -6.16 3.02
N PHE A 44 2.77 -6.93 2.87
CA PHE A 44 3.03 -8.11 3.70
C PHE A 44 4.28 -8.03 4.57
N GLY A 45 5.15 -7.05 4.35
CA GLY A 45 6.47 -6.95 4.98
C GLY A 45 6.52 -6.08 6.22
N SER A 46 5.39 -5.66 6.79
CA SER A 46 5.33 -4.74 7.93
C SER A 46 6.03 -5.26 9.19
N SER A 47 6.11 -6.58 9.35
CA SER A 47 6.71 -7.27 10.50
C SER A 47 8.16 -7.75 10.27
N THR A 48 8.74 -7.52 9.09
CA THR A 48 10.05 -8.05 8.71
C THR A 48 10.91 -6.98 8.04
N THR A 49 12.23 -7.20 8.02
CA THR A 49 13.13 -6.39 7.20
C THR A 49 12.91 -6.67 5.70
N VAL A 50 13.37 -5.77 4.84
CA VAL A 50 13.26 -5.95 3.38
C VAL A 50 14.01 -7.21 2.92
N ASP A 51 15.16 -7.50 3.53
CA ASP A 51 15.97 -8.67 3.16
C ASP A 51 15.37 -9.98 3.70
N GLU A 52 14.76 -9.97 4.88
CA GLU A 52 13.97 -11.11 5.38
C GLU A 52 12.74 -11.36 4.50
N PHE A 53 12.01 -10.31 4.14
CA PHE A 53 10.86 -10.42 3.25
C PHE A 53 11.25 -10.93 1.87
N TYR A 54 12.37 -10.46 1.33
CA TYR A 54 12.96 -10.97 0.09
C TYR A 54 13.21 -12.48 0.19
N ASN A 55 13.81 -12.95 1.28
CA ASN A 55 14.06 -14.37 1.49
C ASN A 55 12.76 -15.18 1.65
N ILE A 56 11.73 -14.61 2.30
CA ILE A 56 10.41 -15.23 2.43
C ILE A 56 9.79 -15.46 1.05
N LEU A 57 9.70 -14.43 0.21
CA LEU A 57 9.12 -14.54 -1.14
C LEU A 57 9.94 -15.45 -2.05
N LYS A 58 11.28 -15.40 -1.96
CA LYS A 58 12.16 -16.31 -2.67
C LYS A 58 11.87 -17.77 -2.32
N ASN A 59 11.79 -18.09 -1.03
CA ASN A 59 11.52 -19.46 -0.58
C ASN A 59 10.09 -19.90 -0.95
N LEU A 60 9.10 -19.01 -0.82
CA LEU A 60 7.71 -19.29 -1.23
C LEU A 60 7.60 -19.59 -2.72
N ARG A 61 8.30 -18.83 -3.55
CA ARG A 61 8.41 -19.11 -4.98
C ARG A 61 9.03 -20.48 -5.24
N ASP A 62 10.18 -20.78 -4.62
CA ASP A 62 10.91 -22.03 -4.83
C ASP A 62 10.07 -23.28 -4.45
N HIS A 63 9.10 -23.15 -3.54
CA HIS A 63 8.15 -24.23 -3.21
C HIS A 63 7.24 -24.62 -4.38
N PHE A 64 6.90 -23.69 -5.27
CA PHE A 64 6.04 -23.94 -6.42
C PHE A 64 6.81 -24.25 -7.70
N ASP A 65 8.10 -23.88 -7.77
CA ASP A 65 8.92 -24.05 -8.97
C ASP A 65 8.91 -25.50 -9.47
N GLY A 66 8.95 -26.50 -8.58
CA GLY A 66 8.92 -27.93 -8.96
C GLY A 66 7.56 -28.50 -9.37
N TYR A 67 6.47 -27.75 -9.19
CA TYR A 67 5.10 -28.19 -9.48
C TYR A 67 4.51 -27.60 -10.76
N LEU A 68 5.22 -26.67 -11.39
CA LEU A 68 4.83 -26.00 -12.61
C LEU A 68 5.70 -26.50 -13.76
N ASP A 69 5.16 -26.51 -14.97
CA ASP A 69 5.90 -26.88 -16.20
C ASP A 69 6.85 -25.74 -16.61
N ASN A 70 7.80 -25.43 -15.73
CA ASN A 70 8.82 -24.42 -15.91
C ASN A 70 10.19 -25.10 -16.01
N THR A 71 11.16 -24.45 -16.63
CA THR A 71 12.51 -25.01 -16.79
C THR A 71 13.34 -24.98 -15.50
N ARG A 72 12.74 -24.70 -14.33
CA ARG A 72 13.43 -24.51 -13.06
C ARG A 72 13.21 -25.72 -12.15
N THR A 73 14.29 -26.29 -11.64
CA THR A 73 14.22 -27.33 -10.62
C THR A 73 14.04 -26.67 -9.25
N GLY A 74 12.84 -26.77 -8.68
CA GLY A 74 12.57 -26.37 -7.29
C GLY A 74 13.25 -27.28 -6.26
N TRP A 75 12.88 -27.16 -4.97
CA TRP A 75 13.39 -28.05 -3.92
C TRP A 75 12.92 -29.49 -4.16
N MET A 76 13.90 -30.38 -4.36
CA MET A 76 13.67 -31.80 -4.63
C MET A 76 13.92 -32.63 -3.36
N GLU A 77 13.01 -33.53 -3.05
CA GLU A 77 13.19 -34.57 -2.05
C GLU A 77 13.16 -35.93 -2.76
N ASN A 78 14.29 -36.66 -2.72
CA ASN A 78 14.45 -37.98 -3.37
C ASN A 78 14.09 -38.01 -4.87
N GLY A 79 14.37 -36.93 -5.61
CA GLY A 79 14.15 -36.87 -7.06
C GLY A 79 12.71 -36.53 -7.48
N SER A 80 11.84 -36.19 -6.52
CA SER A 80 10.52 -35.57 -6.77
C SER A 80 10.42 -34.21 -6.08
N PRO A 81 9.55 -33.30 -6.53
CA PRO A 81 9.29 -32.05 -5.81
C PRO A 81 8.87 -32.33 -4.37
N GLN A 82 9.41 -31.57 -3.42
CA GLN A 82 9.05 -31.68 -2.02
C GLN A 82 7.55 -31.42 -1.81
N GLN A 83 6.88 -32.28 -1.04
CA GLN A 83 5.43 -32.16 -0.80
C GLN A 83 5.05 -30.76 -0.30
N LEU A 84 4.12 -30.11 -1.01
CA LEU A 84 3.54 -28.84 -0.58
C LEU A 84 2.87 -29.01 0.79
N SER A 85 3.02 -28.00 1.65
CA SER A 85 2.21 -27.92 2.87
C SER A 85 0.71 -27.87 2.53
N PRO A 86 -0.21 -28.27 3.42
CA PRO A 86 -1.64 -28.28 3.12
C PRO A 86 -2.18 -26.94 2.59
N LEU A 87 -1.70 -25.82 3.14
CA LEU A 87 -2.10 -24.48 2.70
C LEU A 87 -1.49 -24.10 1.34
N ASN A 88 -0.26 -24.54 1.04
CA ASN A 88 0.33 -24.32 -0.28
C ASN A 88 -0.37 -25.17 -1.35
N GLN A 89 -0.76 -26.40 -0.99
CA GLN A 89 -1.53 -27.28 -1.87
C GLN A 89 -2.91 -26.69 -2.19
N GLU A 90 -3.61 -26.16 -1.19
CA GLU A 90 -4.88 -25.45 -1.37
C GLU A 90 -4.72 -24.28 -2.36
N VAL A 91 -3.70 -23.43 -2.18
CA VAL A 91 -3.39 -22.33 -3.09
C VAL A 91 -3.07 -22.83 -4.50
N PHE A 92 -2.29 -23.91 -4.63
CA PHE A 92 -1.97 -24.49 -5.93
C PHE A 92 -3.22 -25.01 -6.65
N ASP A 93 -4.09 -25.74 -5.94
CA ASP A 93 -5.34 -26.31 -6.47
C ASP A 93 -6.37 -25.24 -6.87
N GLU A 94 -6.36 -24.10 -6.20
CA GLU A 94 -7.18 -22.94 -6.55
C GLU A 94 -6.62 -22.19 -7.75
N LEU A 95 -5.35 -21.76 -7.69
CA LEU A 95 -4.80 -20.81 -8.66
C LEU A 95 -4.40 -21.45 -9.99
N GLN A 96 -4.13 -22.76 -10.03
CA GLN A 96 -3.85 -23.46 -11.31
C GLN A 96 -5.03 -23.40 -12.28
N LYS A 97 -6.25 -23.20 -11.76
CA LYS A 97 -7.49 -23.12 -12.57
C LYS A 97 -7.68 -21.75 -13.21
N LEU A 98 -6.96 -20.73 -12.74
CA LEU A 98 -7.04 -19.37 -13.25
C LEU A 98 -6.15 -19.19 -14.48
N SER A 99 -6.60 -18.35 -15.41
CA SER A 99 -5.72 -17.80 -16.44
C SER A 99 -4.70 -16.83 -15.83
N ASP A 100 -3.61 -16.57 -16.55
CA ASP A 100 -2.57 -15.64 -16.09
C ASP A 100 -3.11 -14.21 -15.87
N ALA A 101 -4.11 -13.80 -16.66
CA ALA A 101 -4.78 -12.50 -16.51
C ALA A 101 -5.64 -12.44 -15.25
N GLU A 102 -6.44 -13.47 -14.98
CA GLU A 102 -7.27 -13.55 -13.76
C GLU A 102 -6.41 -13.64 -12.49
N LEU A 103 -5.33 -14.41 -12.57
CA LEU A 103 -4.34 -14.50 -11.50
C LEU A 103 -3.71 -13.14 -11.21
N TRP A 104 -3.36 -12.38 -12.25
CA TRP A 104 -2.84 -11.02 -12.08
C TRP A 104 -3.89 -10.07 -11.48
N GLU A 105 -5.12 -10.04 -12.00
CA GLU A 105 -6.18 -9.16 -11.48
C GLU A 105 -6.48 -9.41 -10.00
N ARG A 106 -6.41 -10.68 -9.56
CA ARG A 106 -6.56 -11.04 -8.15
C ARG A 106 -5.45 -10.46 -7.27
N LEU A 107 -4.22 -10.41 -7.77
CA LEU A 107 -3.03 -10.08 -6.98
C LEU A 107 -2.53 -8.64 -7.16
N ARG A 108 -2.97 -7.94 -8.20
CA ARG A 108 -2.46 -6.60 -8.54
C ARG A 108 -2.67 -5.59 -7.40
N PHE A 109 -3.73 -5.75 -6.61
CA PHE A 109 -4.03 -4.90 -5.45
C PHE A 109 -3.02 -5.06 -4.31
N TYR A 110 -2.34 -6.20 -4.23
CA TYR A 110 -1.27 -6.43 -3.27
C TYR A 110 0.08 -5.91 -3.75
N SER A 111 0.22 -5.66 -5.06
CA SER A 111 1.42 -5.09 -5.66
C SER A 111 1.36 -3.56 -5.63
N ILE A 112 2.35 -2.93 -5.01
CA ILE A 112 2.47 -1.48 -4.97
C ILE A 112 3.29 -1.05 -6.18
N ASN A 113 2.62 -0.42 -7.15
CA ASN A 113 3.23 0.08 -8.38
C ASN A 113 4.03 1.39 -8.16
N SER A 114 5.03 1.35 -7.29
CA SER A 114 6.31 2.08 -7.39
C SER A 114 7.14 1.81 -6.14
N TYR A 115 8.41 1.46 -6.29
CA TYR A 115 9.36 1.57 -5.18
C TYR A 115 10.59 2.30 -5.70
N ASP A 116 10.75 3.54 -5.24
CA ASP A 116 11.99 4.31 -5.34
C ASP A 116 13.01 3.65 -4.40
N GLU A 117 14.16 3.25 -4.93
CA GLU A 117 15.29 2.63 -4.20
C GLU A 117 15.79 3.48 -3.00
N LYS A 118 15.41 4.76 -2.93
CA LYS A 118 15.71 5.67 -1.81
C LYS A 118 14.98 5.30 -0.51
N LEU A 119 13.71 4.88 -0.57
CA LEU A 119 12.91 4.58 0.62
C LEU A 119 13.36 3.28 1.31
N ALA A 120 13.88 2.31 0.54
CA ALA A 120 14.44 1.07 1.08
C ALA A 120 15.74 1.31 1.86
N LYS A 121 16.55 2.29 1.43
CA LYS A 121 17.77 2.72 2.13
C LYS A 121 17.44 3.40 3.46
N GLU A 122 16.49 4.33 3.46
CA GLU A 122 16.06 5.05 4.65
C GLU A 122 15.38 4.13 5.68
N LYS A 123 14.63 3.11 5.25
CA LYS A 123 14.03 2.12 6.15
C LYS A 123 15.08 1.17 6.74
N ASN A 124 16.09 0.76 5.98
CA ASN A 124 17.20 -0.07 6.49
C ASN A 124 18.06 0.65 7.54
N GLU A 125 18.23 1.97 7.40
CA GLU A 125 18.88 2.79 8.43
C GLU A 125 18.01 2.91 9.69
N ARG A 126 16.68 3.05 9.56
CA ARG A 126 15.75 3.07 10.70
C ARG A 126 15.67 1.74 11.45
N VAL A 127 15.75 0.60 10.76
CA VAL A 127 15.66 -0.74 11.40
C VAL A 127 16.95 -1.13 12.13
N LYS A 128 18.13 -0.75 11.62
CA LYS A 128 19.40 -0.93 12.35
C LYS A 128 19.44 -0.12 13.64
N VAL A 129 18.77 1.03 13.68
CA VAL A 129 18.62 1.84 14.89
C VAL A 129 17.57 1.24 15.84
N SER A 130 16.54 0.58 15.31
CA SER A 130 15.44 0.05 16.12
C SER A 130 15.73 -1.29 16.82
N GLN A 131 16.64 -2.12 16.30
CA GLN A 131 17.04 -3.36 16.99
C GLN A 131 17.80 -3.11 18.30
N ALA A 132 18.30 -1.89 18.52
CA ALA A 132 18.93 -1.50 19.78
C ALA A 132 17.93 -1.04 20.86
N ASN A 133 16.65 -0.77 20.53
CA ASN A 133 15.68 -0.24 21.49
C ASN A 133 14.25 -0.64 21.14
N PHE A 134 13.80 -1.80 21.62
CA PHE A 134 12.36 -2.09 21.72
C PHE A 134 12.05 -2.77 23.04
N PHE A 135 11.38 -2.05 23.94
CA PHE A 135 10.19 -2.57 24.62
C PHE A 135 9.25 -1.45 25.08
N SER A 136 8.00 -1.56 24.60
CA SER A 136 6.69 -1.14 25.12
C SER A 136 6.42 0.24 25.75
N SER A 137 5.18 0.69 25.49
CA SER A 137 4.32 1.59 26.28
C SER A 137 4.54 3.09 26.10
N GLU A 138 3.42 3.79 25.86
CA GLU A 138 3.28 5.22 26.14
C GLU A 138 3.90 5.54 27.51
N PHE A 139 4.89 6.42 27.57
CA PHE A 139 5.14 7.28 28.73
C PHE A 139 5.99 8.49 28.32
N SER A 140 5.57 9.63 28.86
CA SER A 140 6.17 10.95 28.86
C SER A 140 7.71 11.01 28.94
N GLY A 141 8.30 11.96 28.21
CA GLY A 141 9.65 12.47 28.49
C GLY A 141 10.40 13.00 27.27
N GLU A 142 10.85 14.25 27.33
CA GLU A 142 11.64 14.92 26.30
C GLU A 142 13.01 14.25 26.04
N LYS A 143 13.38 14.04 24.77
CA LYS A 143 14.41 14.88 24.12
C LYS A 143 14.50 14.62 22.62
N LEU A 144 14.51 15.73 21.89
CA LEU A 144 14.76 15.86 20.46
C LEU A 144 16.17 15.42 20.05
N LEU A 145 16.33 14.94 18.80
CA LEU A 145 16.92 15.73 17.70
C LEU A 145 17.11 14.89 16.42
N SER A 146 16.29 15.12 15.39
CA SER A 146 16.72 15.30 13.99
C SER A 146 15.58 15.93 13.15
N LYS A 147 15.90 16.99 12.37
CA LYS A 147 15.02 17.83 11.52
C LYS A 147 13.56 18.05 12.02
N ARG A 148 13.40 19.01 12.93
CA ARG A 148 12.12 19.42 13.58
C ARG A 148 10.89 19.64 12.68
N GLY A 149 11.05 19.91 11.38
CA GLY A 149 9.95 20.25 10.47
C GLY A 149 9.27 19.04 9.83
N SER A 150 10.03 18.19 9.13
CA SER A 150 9.49 17.09 8.31
C SER A 150 8.83 16.00 9.15
N VAL A 151 9.45 15.62 10.28
CA VAL A 151 8.90 14.59 11.17
C VAL A 151 7.54 15.01 11.76
N VAL A 152 7.39 16.29 12.10
CA VAL A 152 6.12 16.81 12.65
C VAL A 152 5.04 16.90 11.56
N ILE A 153 5.43 17.23 10.33
CA ILE A 153 4.52 17.25 9.18
C ILE A 153 4.01 15.82 8.87
N ASP A 154 4.89 14.82 8.87
CA ASP A 154 4.53 13.43 8.63
C ASP A 154 3.61 12.87 9.72
N VAL A 155 3.91 13.17 10.99
CA VAL A 155 3.05 12.79 12.13
C VAL A 155 1.66 13.43 12.04
N LYS A 156 1.59 14.71 11.64
CA LYS A 156 0.30 15.39 11.41
C LYS A 156 -0.46 14.82 10.23
N HIS A 157 0.22 14.47 9.15
CA HIS A 157 -0.39 13.87 7.98
C HIS A 157 -1.05 12.53 8.32
N GLY A 158 -0.30 11.60 8.94
CA GLY A 158 -0.82 10.30 9.36
C GLY A 158 -2.03 10.44 10.29
N PHE A 159 -1.94 11.34 11.27
CA PHE A 159 -3.07 11.64 12.17
C PHE A 159 -4.34 12.06 11.43
N VAL A 160 -4.24 12.92 10.42
CA VAL A 160 -5.41 13.37 9.64
C VAL A 160 -5.96 12.25 8.77
N VAL A 161 -5.11 11.44 8.14
CA VAL A 161 -5.54 10.28 7.32
C VAL A 161 -6.29 9.26 8.19
N ASP A 162 -5.75 8.91 9.36
CA ASP A 162 -6.39 7.97 10.29
C ASP A 162 -7.74 8.51 10.79
N ALA A 163 -7.79 9.80 11.13
CA ALA A 163 -9.04 10.43 11.53
C ALA A 163 -10.07 10.47 10.39
N LEU A 164 -9.63 10.71 9.15
CA LEU A 164 -10.49 10.70 7.96
C LEU A 164 -11.07 9.32 7.71
N LYS A 165 -10.25 8.27 7.79
CA LYS A 165 -10.70 6.88 7.68
C LYS A 165 -11.80 6.60 8.70
N ASN A 166 -11.55 6.89 9.98
CA ASN A 166 -12.54 6.68 11.05
C ASN A 166 -13.82 7.49 10.83
N PHE A 167 -13.73 8.70 10.29
CA PHE A 167 -14.88 9.54 9.95
C PHE A 167 -15.74 8.90 8.84
N LEU A 168 -15.11 8.41 7.77
CA LEU A 168 -15.81 7.78 6.65
C LEU A 168 -16.39 6.42 7.01
N GLU A 169 -15.66 5.61 7.79
CA GLU A 169 -16.08 4.28 8.25
C GLU A 169 -17.32 4.36 9.14
N LYS A 170 -17.39 5.37 10.03
CA LYS A 170 -18.59 5.63 10.84
C LYS A 170 -19.80 6.02 9.99
N ALA A 171 -19.59 6.77 8.92
CA ALA A 171 -20.66 7.18 8.01
C ALA A 171 -21.14 6.04 7.12
N ASN A 172 -20.23 5.13 6.70
CA ASN A 172 -20.52 4.03 5.80
C ASN A 172 -19.80 2.73 6.24
N PRO A 173 -20.36 1.98 7.20
CA PRO A 173 -19.71 0.79 7.77
C PRO A 173 -19.48 -0.36 6.79
N SER A 174 -20.20 -0.36 5.66
CA SER A 174 -20.08 -1.40 4.63
C SER A 174 -19.03 -1.08 3.56
N ALA A 175 -18.45 0.12 3.59
CA ALA A 175 -17.43 0.53 2.63
C ALA A 175 -16.07 -0.04 3.01
N PHE A 176 -15.30 -0.44 2.00
CA PHE A 176 -13.92 -0.86 2.18
C PHE A 176 -13.00 0.35 2.02
N LEU A 177 -12.31 0.72 3.11
CA LEU A 177 -11.41 1.85 3.20
C LEU A 177 -9.97 1.37 3.32
N TYR A 178 -9.12 1.77 2.40
CA TYR A 178 -7.70 1.40 2.40
C TYR A 178 -6.83 2.55 1.92
N ASN A 179 -5.58 2.56 2.35
CA ASN A 179 -4.55 3.46 1.83
C ASN A 179 -3.54 2.67 0.99
N THR A 180 -2.80 3.37 0.15
CA THR A 180 -1.64 2.82 -0.56
C THR A 180 -0.45 3.77 -0.39
N GLN A 181 0.71 3.43 -0.95
CA GLN A 181 1.85 4.36 -0.92
C GLN A 181 1.61 5.66 -1.73
N LYS A 182 0.63 5.66 -2.65
CA LYS A 182 0.36 6.78 -3.57
C LYS A 182 -1.01 7.41 -3.38
N ILE A 183 -1.88 6.77 -2.61
CA ILE A 183 -3.24 7.22 -2.38
C ILE A 183 -3.40 7.27 -0.87
N ASP A 184 -3.59 8.46 -0.34
CA ASP A 184 -3.74 8.65 1.11
C ASP A 184 -4.93 7.87 1.65
N LEU A 185 -6.07 7.89 0.94
CA LEU A 185 -7.22 7.04 1.27
C LEU A 185 -8.10 6.77 0.04
N ALA A 186 -8.46 5.51 -0.16
CA ALA A 186 -9.41 5.05 -1.16
C ALA A 186 -10.68 4.54 -0.48
N TYR A 187 -11.81 4.76 -1.13
CA TYR A 187 -13.13 4.29 -0.71
C TYR A 187 -13.71 3.42 -1.81
N GLU A 188 -14.01 2.18 -1.45
CA GLU A 188 -14.48 1.14 -2.36
C GLU A 188 -15.80 0.55 -1.86
N GLU A 189 -16.71 0.34 -2.79
CA GLU A 189 -17.97 -0.37 -2.55
C GLU A 189 -18.12 -1.50 -3.56
N ASN A 190 -18.41 -2.71 -3.07
CA ASN A 190 -18.62 -3.91 -3.90
C ASN A 190 -17.47 -4.19 -4.90
N GLY A 191 -16.22 -3.95 -4.51
CA GLY A 191 -15.06 -4.16 -5.38
C GLY A 191 -14.78 -3.03 -6.38
N ILE A 192 -15.56 -1.94 -6.34
CA ILE A 192 -15.47 -0.82 -7.28
C ILE A 192 -15.01 0.42 -6.54
N LEU A 193 -13.87 0.98 -6.96
CA LEU A 193 -13.35 2.24 -6.44
C LEU A 193 -14.35 3.36 -6.74
N GLN A 194 -14.91 3.98 -5.70
CA GLN A 194 -15.88 5.07 -5.83
C GLN A 194 -15.23 6.43 -5.60
N ARG A 195 -14.32 6.52 -4.61
CA ARG A 195 -13.73 7.80 -4.20
C ARG A 195 -12.26 7.64 -3.85
N ILE A 196 -11.49 8.68 -4.13
CA ILE A 196 -10.14 8.82 -3.61
C ILE A 196 -10.00 10.15 -2.88
N TYR A 197 -9.20 10.14 -1.82
CA TYR A 197 -8.92 11.30 -0.98
C TYR A 197 -7.43 11.53 -0.95
N GLU A 198 -7.04 12.78 -1.15
CA GLU A 198 -5.66 13.25 -1.09
C GLU A 198 -5.54 14.31 0.01
N VAL A 199 -4.73 14.03 1.03
CA VAL A 199 -4.59 14.87 2.22
C VAL A 199 -3.39 15.80 2.06
N LYS A 200 -3.61 17.09 2.34
CA LYS A 200 -2.53 18.06 2.52
C LYS A 200 -2.70 18.77 3.84
N THR A 201 -1.61 18.90 4.59
CA THR A 201 -1.58 19.62 5.88
C THR A 201 -1.28 21.11 5.70
N SER A 202 -1.22 21.58 4.45
CA SER A 202 -0.85 22.93 4.02
C SER A 202 -1.71 23.36 2.83
N LEU A 203 -1.90 24.67 2.68
CA LEU A 203 -2.59 25.32 1.54
C LEU A 203 -1.64 25.97 0.54
N ASP A 204 -0.32 25.75 0.68
CA ASP A 204 0.63 26.30 -0.28
C ASP A 204 0.40 25.74 -1.69
N THR A 205 0.72 26.53 -2.71
CA THR A 205 0.49 26.19 -4.12
C THR A 205 1.12 24.85 -4.52
N THR A 206 2.28 24.51 -3.97
CA THR A 206 2.98 23.25 -4.28
C THR A 206 2.18 22.06 -3.76
N SER A 207 1.70 22.14 -2.51
CA SER A 207 0.84 21.13 -1.91
C SER A 207 -0.44 20.93 -2.71
N ILE A 208 -1.11 22.02 -3.12
CA ILE A 208 -2.34 21.95 -3.91
C ILE A 208 -2.09 21.34 -5.29
N TYR A 209 -1.09 21.82 -6.04
CA TYR A 209 -0.82 21.31 -7.38
C TYR A 209 -0.39 19.84 -7.38
N THR A 210 0.40 19.47 -6.37
CA THR A 210 0.79 18.06 -6.16
C THR A 210 -0.43 17.20 -5.87
N ALA A 211 -1.34 17.65 -5.00
CA ALA A 211 -2.56 16.91 -4.69
C ALA A 211 -3.44 16.70 -5.93
N VAL A 212 -3.66 17.78 -6.70
CA VAL A 212 -4.41 17.73 -7.96
C VAL A 212 -3.78 16.71 -8.91
N GLY A 213 -2.46 16.77 -9.11
CA GLY A 213 -1.74 15.82 -9.96
C GLY A 213 -1.92 14.37 -9.50
N GLN A 214 -1.79 14.09 -8.21
CA GLN A 214 -1.99 12.75 -7.65
C GLN A 214 -3.42 12.24 -7.88
N LEU A 215 -4.42 13.07 -7.62
CA LEU A 215 -5.83 12.72 -7.83
C LEU A 215 -6.12 12.34 -9.29
N PHE A 216 -5.59 13.10 -10.26
CA PHE A 216 -5.76 12.76 -11.68
C PHE A 216 -4.98 11.51 -12.10
N MET A 217 -3.74 11.37 -11.64
CA MET A 217 -2.91 10.20 -11.98
C MET A 217 -3.48 8.90 -11.41
N HIS A 218 -4.10 8.95 -10.23
CA HIS A 218 -4.64 7.77 -9.55
C HIS A 218 -6.09 7.43 -9.91
N THR A 219 -6.80 8.33 -10.60
CA THR A 219 -8.09 8.03 -11.21
C THR A 219 -8.02 7.76 -12.71
N ALA A 220 -6.84 7.91 -13.34
CA ALA A 220 -6.66 7.67 -14.76
C ALA A 220 -7.06 6.24 -15.15
N GLY A 221 -8.02 6.11 -16.06
CA GLY A 221 -8.54 4.82 -16.53
C GLY A 221 -9.66 4.22 -15.66
N ALA A 222 -10.00 4.82 -14.51
CA ALA A 222 -11.18 4.46 -13.74
C ALA A 222 -12.35 5.38 -14.12
N ASN A 223 -13.46 4.78 -14.59
CA ASN A 223 -14.67 5.53 -14.89
C ASN A 223 -15.38 5.91 -13.58
N GLN A 224 -15.78 7.17 -13.45
CA GLN A 224 -16.69 7.67 -12.38
C GLN A 224 -16.13 7.66 -10.94
N VAL A 225 -14.82 7.84 -10.76
CA VAL A 225 -14.24 8.02 -9.41
C VAL A 225 -14.32 9.49 -8.97
N SER A 226 -15.01 9.76 -7.86
CA SER A 226 -15.01 11.07 -7.20
C SER A 226 -13.64 11.36 -6.59
N LYS A 227 -13.15 12.58 -6.80
CA LYS A 227 -11.86 13.04 -6.30
C LYS A 227 -12.11 13.99 -5.14
N PHE A 228 -11.50 13.72 -3.99
CA PHE A 228 -11.55 14.59 -2.83
C PHE A 228 -10.16 15.10 -2.50
N ILE A 229 -10.02 16.42 -2.36
CA ILE A 229 -8.85 17.03 -1.74
C ILE A 229 -9.19 17.42 -0.30
N VAL A 230 -8.37 16.98 0.64
CA VAL A 230 -8.59 17.16 2.07
C VAL A 230 -7.60 18.19 2.61
N LEU A 231 -8.11 19.35 3.01
CA LEU A 231 -7.30 20.55 3.26
C LEU A 231 -7.58 21.14 4.64
N PRO A 232 -6.59 21.81 5.28
CA PRO A 232 -6.86 22.53 6.51
C PRO A 232 -7.76 23.72 6.18
N GLY A 233 -8.79 23.93 6.98
CA GLY A 233 -9.76 24.97 6.67
C GLY A 233 -10.96 24.95 7.62
N PRO A 234 -12.05 25.64 7.27
CA PRO A 234 -12.33 26.22 5.95
C PRO A 234 -11.51 27.49 5.66
N VAL A 235 -11.26 27.79 4.38
CA VAL A 235 -10.68 29.07 3.93
C VAL A 235 -11.56 29.73 2.88
N GLU A 236 -11.63 31.05 2.89
CA GLU A 236 -12.45 31.85 1.97
C GLU A 236 -11.69 32.21 0.67
N SER A 237 -11.02 31.22 0.05
CA SER A 237 -10.34 31.42 -1.23
C SER A 237 -11.25 31.01 -2.38
N LYS A 238 -12.06 31.95 -2.87
CA LYS A 238 -13.00 31.69 -3.97
C LYS A 238 -12.31 31.16 -5.23
N GLU A 239 -11.15 31.72 -5.59
CA GLU A 239 -10.40 31.29 -6.78
C GLU A 239 -9.94 29.82 -6.69
N LEU A 240 -9.45 29.39 -5.53
CA LEU A 240 -9.05 28.01 -5.29
C LEU A 240 -10.24 27.06 -5.38
N ILE A 241 -11.33 27.44 -4.71
CA ILE A 241 -12.59 26.68 -4.69
C ILE A 241 -13.11 26.50 -6.12
N ASP A 242 -13.30 27.61 -6.85
CA ASP A 242 -13.81 27.60 -8.22
C ASP A 242 -12.91 26.73 -9.13
N CYS A 243 -11.59 26.83 -8.97
CA CYS A 243 -10.62 26.01 -9.73
C CYS A 243 -10.78 24.51 -9.46
N LEU A 244 -10.84 24.10 -8.20
CA LEU A 244 -11.00 22.68 -7.82
C LEU A 244 -12.36 22.14 -8.26
N THR A 245 -13.42 22.93 -8.13
CA THR A 245 -14.77 22.58 -8.62
C THR A 245 -14.77 22.39 -10.13
N MET A 246 -14.13 23.27 -10.92
CA MET A 246 -14.01 23.11 -12.38
C MET A 246 -13.24 21.84 -12.78
N LEU A 247 -12.35 21.34 -11.93
CA LEU A 247 -11.62 20.10 -12.13
C LEU A 247 -12.38 18.85 -11.65
N ASN A 248 -13.64 19.00 -11.22
CA ASN A 248 -14.43 17.95 -10.57
C ASN A 248 -13.69 17.32 -9.38
N ILE A 249 -13.07 18.17 -8.55
CA ILE A 249 -12.45 17.80 -7.29
C ILE A 249 -13.29 18.42 -6.16
N GLU A 250 -13.86 17.57 -5.33
CA GLU A 250 -14.59 17.95 -4.14
C GLU A 250 -13.61 18.30 -3.01
N ILE A 251 -13.98 19.28 -2.19
CA ILE A 251 -13.12 19.74 -1.09
C ILE A 251 -13.70 19.23 0.23
N LEU A 252 -12.86 18.61 1.05
CA LEU A 252 -13.17 18.24 2.42
C LEU A 252 -12.26 19.00 3.37
N TRP A 253 -12.82 19.93 4.14
CA TRP A 253 -12.04 20.70 5.11
C TRP A 253 -11.82 19.90 6.37
N PHE A 254 -10.65 20.08 6.99
CA PHE A 254 -10.40 19.56 8.32
C PHE A 254 -9.92 20.63 9.31
N THR A 255 -10.32 20.46 10.57
CA THR A 255 -9.81 21.23 11.72
C THR A 255 -9.32 20.27 12.80
N VAL A 256 -8.13 20.53 13.34
CA VAL A 256 -7.59 19.77 14.48
C VAL A 256 -7.94 20.49 15.78
N GLN A 257 -8.64 19.81 16.70
CA GLN A 257 -9.01 20.30 18.04
C GLN A 257 -8.74 19.22 19.08
N ASP A 258 -7.94 19.51 20.12
CA ASP A 258 -7.73 18.66 21.31
C ASP A 258 -7.48 17.17 20.99
N ASN A 259 -6.58 16.91 20.03
CA ASN A 259 -6.21 15.56 19.57
C ASN A 259 -7.31 14.81 18.78
N SER A 260 -8.29 15.55 18.24
CA SER A 260 -9.30 15.05 17.31
C SER A 260 -9.31 15.86 16.02
N CYS A 261 -9.68 15.23 14.91
CA CYS A 261 -9.86 15.89 13.62
C CYS A 261 -11.35 15.91 13.28
N LYS A 262 -11.88 17.08 12.91
CA LYS A 262 -13.24 17.24 12.40
C LYS A 262 -13.19 17.49 10.91
N PHE A 263 -14.10 16.87 10.16
CA PHE A 263 -14.20 16.99 8.71
C PHE A 263 -15.53 17.62 8.32
N GLN A 264 -15.51 18.51 7.34
CA GLN A 264 -16.72 19.12 6.78
C GLN A 264 -16.58 19.28 5.26
N PRO A 265 -17.57 18.83 4.46
CA PRO A 265 -17.57 19.08 3.02
C PRO A 265 -17.64 20.59 2.73
N HIS A 266 -17.03 21.02 1.63
CA HIS A 266 -17.33 22.33 1.07
C HIS A 266 -18.74 22.31 0.46
N SER A 267 -19.50 23.37 0.70
CA SER A 267 -20.92 23.51 0.34
C SER A 267 -21.09 24.15 -1.03
#